data_AF-A0A6G0LQQ0-F1
#
_entry.id   AF-A0A6G0LQQ0-F1
#
_cell.length_a   1.000
_cell.length_b   1.000
_cell.length_c   1.000
_cell.angle_alpha   90.00
_cell.angle_beta   90.00
_cell.angle_gamma   90.00
#
_symmetry.space_group_name_H-M   'P 1'
#
loop_
_entity.id
_entity.type
_entity.pdbx_description
1 polymer ?
#
loop_
_entity_poly.entity_id
_entity_poly.type
_entity_poly.pdbx_seq_one_letter_code
_entity_poly.pdbx_strand_id
1 'polypeptide(L)'
;MRAETQSAAQASATNTASFAARPTTTKPVKMSVPTFDGKDSDSLLFWVREIEIALSASQIYDVRAQVAFALSNLGGCARAWAVGRETATPGYFTSWSFMEQELRSTFLIANVAYRHRSSFLRCKQGKRSLQDYVMDLHNPEAAMAGAPLSEDVKVTVFTDGVRTGPVRTDLFRRQPKTFNASAEDLQ
;
A
#
# COMPACT_ATOMS: atom_id res chain seq x y z
N MET A 1 15.53 -77.55 48.04
CA MET A 1 16.76 -76.75 48.13
C MET A 1 17.37 -76.64 46.73
N ARG A 2 17.13 -75.53 46.02
CA ARG A 2 17.97 -74.97 44.95
C ARG A 2 17.46 -73.58 44.56
N ALA A 3 18.42 -72.76 44.19
CA ALA A 3 18.46 -71.32 44.34
C ALA A 3 17.73 -70.52 43.25
N GLU A 4 17.53 -69.26 43.60
CA GLU A 4 16.91 -68.16 42.88
C GLU A 4 17.54 -67.89 41.50
N THR A 5 16.71 -67.45 40.57
CA THR A 5 17.12 -66.60 39.45
C THR A 5 16.09 -65.47 39.31
N GLN A 6 16.48 -64.27 39.76
CA GLN A 6 15.83 -63.01 39.43
C GLN A 6 16.00 -62.73 37.93
N SER A 7 14.89 -62.50 37.24
CA SER A 7 14.89 -61.87 35.91
C SER A 7 14.13 -60.55 36.02
N ALA A 8 14.86 -59.45 35.83
CA ALA A 8 14.36 -58.09 35.90
C ALA A 8 13.53 -57.78 34.65
N ALA A 9 12.24 -57.48 34.84
CA ALA A 9 11.42 -56.83 33.83
C ALA A 9 11.29 -55.35 34.18
N GLN A 10 12.02 -54.50 33.46
CA GLN A 10 11.82 -53.05 33.47
C GLN A 10 10.47 -52.73 32.83
N ALA A 11 9.51 -52.30 33.64
CA ALA A 11 8.30 -51.63 33.16
C ALA A 11 8.59 -50.14 33.04
N SER A 12 8.87 -49.67 31.82
CA SER A 12 8.90 -48.26 31.48
C SER A 12 7.47 -47.70 31.55
N ALA A 13 7.09 -47.16 32.70
CA ALA A 13 5.88 -46.36 32.81
C ALA A 13 6.14 -45.00 32.17
N THR A 14 5.80 -44.89 30.88
CA THR A 14 5.69 -43.62 30.18
C THR A 14 4.65 -42.78 30.88
N ASN A 15 5.09 -41.87 31.76
CA ASN A 15 4.28 -40.75 32.24
C ASN A 15 3.92 -39.90 31.03
N THR A 16 2.82 -40.26 30.37
CA THR A 16 2.12 -39.39 29.43
C THR A 16 1.45 -38.34 30.29
N ALA A 17 2.24 -37.37 30.75
CA ALA A 17 1.71 -36.12 31.24
C ALA A 17 0.93 -35.53 30.06
N SER A 18 -0.39 -35.70 30.09
CA SER A 18 -1.29 -34.95 29.25
C SER A 18 -0.92 -33.48 29.47
N PHE A 19 -0.23 -32.90 28.49
CA PHE A 19 -0.16 -31.45 28.36
C PHE A 19 -1.58 -31.03 28.03
N ALA A 20 -2.42 -30.92 29.06
CA ALA A 20 -3.61 -30.11 29.00
C ALA A 20 -3.11 -28.75 28.54
N ALA A 21 -3.38 -28.40 27.28
CA ALA A 21 -3.09 -27.08 26.75
C ALA A 21 -3.75 -26.10 27.70
N ARG A 22 -2.93 -25.44 28.54
CA ARG A 22 -3.40 -24.41 29.45
C ARG A 22 -4.19 -23.43 28.59
N PRO A 23 -5.47 -23.16 28.88
CA PRO A 23 -6.18 -22.12 28.15
C PRO A 23 -5.37 -20.84 28.38
N THR A 24 -4.73 -20.34 27.31
CA THR A 24 -4.00 -19.07 27.34
C THR A 24 -5.04 -17.98 27.43
N THR A 25 -5.57 -17.77 28.63
CA THR A 25 -6.33 -16.58 29.00
C THR A 25 -5.32 -15.47 29.27
N THR A 26 -4.50 -15.15 28.26
CA THR A 26 -3.63 -13.98 28.30
C THR A 26 -4.52 -12.76 28.42
N LYS A 27 -4.20 -11.89 29.38
CA LYS A 27 -4.97 -10.65 29.57
C LYS A 27 -4.80 -9.75 28.34
N PRO A 28 -5.86 -9.03 27.90
CA PRO A 28 -5.73 -8.07 26.82
C PRO A 28 -4.72 -6.98 27.18
N VAL A 29 -3.87 -6.63 26.23
CA VAL A 29 -2.85 -5.59 26.37
C VAL A 29 -3.31 -4.39 25.57
N LYS A 30 -3.51 -3.25 26.24
CA LYS A 30 -3.86 -2.00 25.56
C LYS A 30 -2.64 -1.49 24.79
N MET A 31 -2.72 -1.56 23.47
CA MET A 31 -1.69 -1.05 22.56
C MET A 31 -1.99 0.41 22.17
N SER A 32 -0.94 1.22 22.05
CA SER A 32 -1.02 2.54 21.42
C SER A 32 -0.62 2.41 19.97
N VAL A 33 -1.43 2.91 19.05
CA VAL A 33 -1.14 2.92 17.61
C VAL A 33 -0.81 4.34 17.18
N PRO A 34 0.21 4.57 16.34
CA PRO A 34 0.46 5.89 15.75
C PRO A 34 -0.76 6.39 14.98
N THR A 35 -0.98 7.70 14.95
CA THR A 35 -2.07 8.26 14.14
C THR A 35 -1.70 8.28 12.66
N PHE A 36 -2.57 7.79 11.78
CA PHE A 36 -2.41 7.95 10.33
C PHE A 36 -3.09 9.23 9.84
N ASP A 37 -2.32 10.16 9.26
CA ASP A 37 -2.81 11.48 8.85
C ASP A 37 -3.25 11.57 7.38
N GLY A 38 -2.97 10.54 6.57
CA GLY A 38 -3.34 10.46 5.16
C GLY A 38 -2.37 11.15 4.18
N LYS A 39 -1.20 11.63 4.62
CA LYS A 39 -0.25 12.33 3.71
C LYS A 39 0.76 11.40 3.05
N ASP A 40 1.33 10.50 3.83
CA ASP A 40 2.36 9.56 3.35
C ASP A 40 1.73 8.20 3.04
N SER A 41 1.56 7.91 1.75
CA SER A 41 0.98 6.65 1.27
C SER A 41 1.75 5.43 1.73
N ASP A 42 3.07 5.57 1.84
CA ASP A 42 3.97 4.44 2.13
C ASP A 42 3.86 4.04 3.61
N SER A 43 3.48 4.99 4.48
CA SER A 43 3.19 4.76 5.90
C SER A 43 1.90 3.97 6.15
N LEU A 44 0.97 3.93 5.19
CA LEU A 44 -0.35 3.28 5.37
C LEU A 44 -0.21 1.78 5.63
N LEU A 45 0.66 1.09 4.90
CA LEU A 45 0.82 -0.37 5.03
C LEU A 45 1.35 -0.76 6.42
N PHE A 46 2.30 0.02 6.94
CA PHE A 46 2.81 -0.14 8.30
C PHE A 46 1.70 0.14 9.31
N TRP A 47 0.95 1.23 9.13
CA TRP A 47 -0.14 1.59 10.04
C TRP A 47 -1.25 0.55 10.09
N VAL A 48 -1.67 0.01 8.94
CA VAL A 48 -2.66 -1.10 8.86
C VAL A 48 -2.17 -2.30 9.67
N ARG A 49 -0.88 -2.65 9.55
CA ARG A 49 -0.30 -3.75 10.31
C ARG A 49 -0.29 -3.48 11.82
N GLU A 50 0.03 -2.26 12.24
CA GLU A 50 -0.02 -1.85 13.65
C GLU A 50 -1.46 -1.94 14.22
N ILE A 51 -2.48 -1.60 13.42
CA ILE A 51 -3.88 -1.78 13.82
C ILE A 51 -4.20 -3.26 14.02
N GLU A 52 -3.86 -4.15 13.08
CA GLU A 52 -4.10 -5.60 13.21
C GLU A 52 -3.48 -6.19 14.48
N ILE A 53 -2.23 -5.79 14.77
CA ILE A 53 -1.52 -6.19 15.98
C ILE A 53 -2.25 -5.66 17.23
N ALA A 54 -2.66 -4.40 17.22
CA ALA A 54 -3.36 -3.79 18.35
C ALA A 54 -4.74 -4.41 18.61
N LEU A 55 -5.51 -4.72 17.56
CA LEU A 55 -6.79 -5.42 17.66
C LEU A 55 -6.61 -6.80 18.28
N SER A 56 -5.59 -7.55 17.83
CA SER A 56 -5.29 -8.89 18.34
C SER A 56 -4.82 -8.86 19.80
N ALA A 57 -3.87 -7.97 20.13
CA ALA A 57 -3.32 -7.84 21.48
C ALA A 57 -4.35 -7.33 22.50
N SER A 58 -5.25 -6.44 22.05
CA SER A 58 -6.35 -5.90 22.86
C SER A 58 -7.57 -6.82 22.89
N GLN A 59 -7.55 -7.94 22.16
CA GLN A 59 -8.66 -8.90 22.04
C GLN A 59 -9.98 -8.25 21.59
N ILE A 60 -9.89 -7.29 20.68
CA ILE A 60 -11.04 -6.59 20.11
C ILE A 60 -11.57 -7.42 18.93
N TYR A 61 -12.53 -8.31 19.20
CA TYR A 61 -13.12 -9.19 18.19
C TYR A 61 -14.44 -8.67 17.63
N ASP A 62 -15.14 -7.81 18.36
CA ASP A 62 -16.39 -7.21 17.88
C ASP A 62 -16.12 -6.28 16.68
N VAL A 63 -16.86 -6.51 15.59
CA VAL A 63 -16.63 -5.83 14.31
C VAL A 63 -16.81 -4.31 14.42
N ARG A 64 -17.81 -3.85 15.19
CA ARG A 64 -18.04 -2.42 15.38
C ARG A 64 -16.96 -1.80 16.25
N ALA A 65 -16.49 -2.51 17.28
CA ALA A 65 -15.38 -2.07 18.12
C ALA A 65 -14.06 -1.99 17.33
N GLN A 66 -13.81 -2.91 16.40
CA GLN A 66 -12.64 -2.85 15.51
C GLN A 66 -12.67 -1.60 14.62
N VAL A 67 -13.81 -1.30 14.00
CA VAL A 67 -13.99 -0.09 13.18
C VAL A 67 -13.83 1.17 14.02
N ALA A 68 -14.49 1.24 15.19
CA ALA A 68 -14.38 2.39 16.08
C ALA A 68 -12.93 2.61 16.56
N PHE A 69 -12.22 1.53 16.89
CA PHE A 69 -10.81 1.59 17.25
C PHE A 69 -9.96 2.15 16.09
N ALA A 70 -10.12 1.63 14.87
CA ALA A 70 -9.40 2.12 13.70
C ALA A 70 -9.69 3.60 13.42
N LEU A 71 -10.96 4.01 13.43
CA LEU A 71 -11.38 5.40 13.23
C LEU A 71 -10.76 6.35 14.26
N SER A 72 -10.67 5.93 15.52
CA SER A 72 -10.08 6.73 16.59
C SER A 72 -8.59 7.02 16.39
N ASN A 73 -7.90 6.17 15.61
CA ASN A 73 -6.49 6.29 15.29
C ASN A 73 -6.24 7.01 13.94
N LEU A 74 -7.27 7.55 13.29
CA LEU A 74 -7.11 8.43 12.12
C LEU A 74 -6.95 9.89 12.54
N GLY A 75 -6.13 10.62 11.79
CA GLY A 75 -5.92 12.07 11.91
C GLY A 75 -5.95 12.76 10.56
N GLY A 76 -5.77 14.09 10.56
CA GLY A 76 -5.57 14.88 9.34
C GLY A 76 -6.58 14.61 8.22
N CYS A 77 -6.07 14.40 7.01
CA CYS A 77 -6.86 14.12 5.81
C CYS A 77 -7.60 12.79 5.91
N ALA A 78 -6.98 11.77 6.54
CA ALA A 78 -7.61 10.46 6.71
C ALA A 78 -8.86 10.54 7.61
N ARG A 79 -8.81 11.32 8.70
CA ARG A 79 -9.99 11.57 9.56
C ARG A 79 -11.08 12.33 8.80
N ALA A 80 -10.71 13.40 8.09
CA ALA A 80 -11.67 14.19 7.33
C ALA A 80 -12.40 13.35 6.26
N TRP A 81 -11.64 12.49 5.55
CA TRP A 81 -12.19 11.53 4.60
C TRP A 81 -13.18 10.56 5.27
N ALA A 82 -12.79 9.93 6.39
CA ALA A 82 -13.63 8.96 7.08
C ALA A 82 -14.93 9.59 7.61
N VAL A 83 -14.85 10.79 8.18
CA VAL A 83 -16.03 11.57 8.62
C VAL A 83 -16.94 11.90 7.44
N GLY A 84 -16.38 12.28 6.29
CA GLY A 84 -17.15 12.53 5.07
C GLY A 84 -17.93 11.30 4.60
N ARG A 85 -17.30 10.12 4.62
CA ARG A 85 -17.97 8.84 4.29
C ARG A 85 -19.11 8.53 5.24
N GLU A 86 -18.87 8.61 6.55
CA GLU A 86 -19.88 8.34 7.59
C GLU A 86 -21.03 9.37 7.58
N THR A 87 -20.76 10.62 7.24
CA THR A 87 -21.80 11.66 7.13
C THR A 87 -22.70 11.41 5.91
N ALA A 88 -22.13 10.97 4.79
CA ALA A 88 -22.90 10.66 3.58
C ALA A 88 -23.75 9.38 3.75
N THR A 89 -23.17 8.36 4.39
CA THR A 89 -23.84 7.08 4.65
C THR A 89 -23.51 6.63 6.07
N PRO A 90 -24.41 6.83 7.04
CA PRO A 90 -24.18 6.38 8.41
C PRO A 90 -23.92 4.88 8.48
N GLY A 91 -22.83 4.48 9.14
CA GLY A 91 -22.40 3.10 9.21
C GLY A 91 -21.76 2.59 7.92
N TYR A 92 -21.19 3.49 7.10
CA TYR A 92 -20.48 3.17 5.85
C TYR A 92 -19.44 2.08 6.06
N PHE A 93 -18.67 2.16 7.14
CA PHE A 93 -17.69 1.13 7.47
C PHE A 93 -18.35 -0.04 8.19
N THR A 94 -18.58 -1.13 7.45
CA THR A 94 -19.26 -2.34 7.94
C THR A 94 -18.33 -3.32 8.66
N SER A 95 -17.03 -3.30 8.35
CA SER A 95 -15.99 -4.11 8.99
C SER A 95 -14.61 -3.46 8.88
N TRP A 96 -13.65 -3.94 9.67
CA TRP A 96 -12.24 -3.55 9.53
C TRP A 96 -11.70 -3.87 8.12
N SER A 97 -11.97 -5.06 7.60
CA SER A 97 -11.50 -5.46 6.26
C SER A 97 -12.03 -4.54 5.15
N PHE A 98 -13.29 -4.13 5.23
CA PHE A 98 -13.87 -3.18 4.28
C PHE A 98 -13.23 -1.79 4.43
N MET A 99 -13.05 -1.32 5.65
CA MET A 99 -12.39 -0.04 5.93
C MET A 99 -10.93 -0.03 5.44
N GLU A 100 -10.18 -1.10 5.64
CA GLU A 100 -8.81 -1.26 5.16
C GLU A 100 -8.75 -1.18 3.63
N GLN A 101 -9.64 -1.88 2.92
CA GLN A 101 -9.72 -1.82 1.47
C GLN A 101 -10.00 -0.40 0.98
N GLU A 102 -10.94 0.30 1.61
CA GLU A 102 -11.26 1.70 1.28
C GLU A 102 -10.08 2.65 1.55
N LEU A 103 -9.37 2.45 2.66
CA LEU A 103 -8.15 3.20 2.98
C LEU A 103 -7.06 2.96 1.94
N ARG A 104 -6.80 1.71 1.55
CA ARG A 104 -5.83 1.38 0.51
C ARG A 104 -6.23 1.97 -0.84
N SER A 105 -7.50 1.87 -1.22
CA SER A 105 -7.99 2.46 -2.48
C SER A 105 -7.80 3.98 -2.51
N THR A 106 -8.13 4.65 -1.41
CA THR A 106 -8.09 6.12 -1.31
C THR A 106 -6.67 6.67 -1.15
N PHE A 107 -5.87 6.10 -0.26
CA PHE A 107 -4.59 6.67 0.16
C PHE A 107 -3.36 5.98 -0.44
N LEU A 108 -3.50 4.77 -0.98
CA LEU A 108 -2.44 4.06 -1.69
C LEU A 108 -2.65 4.16 -3.21
N ILE A 109 -3.75 3.63 -3.74
CA ILE A 109 -3.96 3.50 -5.19
C ILE A 109 -4.19 4.86 -5.87
N ALA A 110 -5.11 5.68 -5.36
CA ALA A 110 -5.38 6.99 -5.94
C ALA A 110 -4.20 7.96 -5.77
N ASN A 111 -3.43 7.82 -4.68
CA ASN A 111 -2.23 8.62 -4.43
C ASN A 111 -1.08 8.22 -5.37
N VAL A 112 -0.86 6.92 -5.59
CA VAL A 112 0.14 6.41 -6.55
C VAL A 112 -0.19 6.83 -7.97
N ALA A 113 -1.44 6.65 -8.43
CA ALA A 113 -1.87 7.09 -9.75
C ALA A 113 -1.70 8.61 -9.94
N TYR A 114 -2.12 9.41 -8.96
CA TYR A 114 -1.92 10.86 -8.98
C TYR A 114 -0.43 11.23 -9.00
N ARG A 115 0.41 10.58 -8.19
CA ARG A 115 1.86 10.84 -8.12
C ARG A 115 2.54 10.55 -9.44
N HIS A 116 2.25 9.41 -10.08
CA HIS A 116 2.82 9.09 -11.38
C HIS A 116 2.32 10.03 -12.47
N ARG A 117 1.02 10.37 -12.48
CA ARG A 117 0.46 11.36 -13.40
C ARG A 117 1.09 12.74 -13.22
N SER A 118 1.23 13.20 -11.98
CA SER A 118 1.88 14.47 -11.64
C SER A 118 3.38 14.47 -11.97
N SER A 119 4.06 13.33 -11.78
CA SER A 119 5.48 13.16 -12.15
C SER A 119 5.66 13.26 -13.66
N PHE A 120 4.84 12.53 -14.43
CA PHE A 120 4.83 12.58 -15.89
C PHE A 120 4.62 14.02 -16.39
N LEU A 121 3.57 14.70 -15.91
CA LEU A 121 3.23 16.07 -16.32
C LEU A 121 4.33 17.10 -15.98
N ARG A 122 5.16 16.85 -14.96
CA ARG A 122 6.26 17.74 -14.55
C ARG A 122 7.61 17.33 -15.11
N CYS A 123 7.70 16.19 -15.81
CA CYS A 123 8.97 15.70 -16.33
C CYS A 123 9.49 16.66 -17.42
N LYS A 124 10.77 17.02 -17.31
CA LYS A 124 11.47 17.92 -18.24
C LYS A 124 12.84 17.34 -18.53
N GLN A 125 13.34 17.43 -19.75
CA GLN A 125 14.66 16.89 -20.10
C GLN A 125 15.77 17.44 -19.20
N GLY A 126 15.72 18.73 -18.87
CA GLY A 126 16.72 19.36 -18.01
C GLY A 126 18.12 19.22 -18.62
N LYS A 127 19.12 18.81 -17.83
CA LYS A 127 20.51 18.56 -18.27
C LYS A 127 20.76 17.15 -18.85
N ARG A 128 19.79 16.24 -18.73
CA ARG A 128 19.91 14.83 -19.13
C ARG A 128 20.01 14.66 -20.65
N SER A 129 20.47 13.48 -21.07
CA SER A 129 20.36 13.04 -22.46
C SER A 129 18.89 12.90 -22.87
N LEU A 130 18.64 12.80 -24.17
CA LEU A 130 17.29 12.61 -24.68
C LEU A 130 16.77 11.19 -24.37
N GLN A 131 17.64 10.18 -24.44
CA GLN A 131 17.28 8.81 -24.08
C GLN A 131 16.90 8.68 -22.60
N ASP A 132 17.68 9.27 -21.69
CA ASP A 132 17.38 9.25 -20.25
C ASP A 132 16.04 9.94 -19.96
N TYR A 133 15.74 11.04 -20.66
CA TYR A 133 14.47 11.74 -20.53
C TYR A 133 13.28 10.92 -21.03
N VAL A 134 13.43 10.24 -22.18
CA VAL A 134 12.40 9.32 -22.70
C VAL A 134 12.16 8.17 -21.72
N MET A 135 13.22 7.61 -21.13
CA MET A 135 13.09 6.56 -20.11
C MET A 135 12.38 7.06 -18.84
N ASP A 136 12.75 8.25 -18.36
CA ASP A 136 12.13 8.93 -17.21
C ASP A 136 10.64 9.23 -17.43
N LEU A 137 10.18 9.34 -18.68
CA LEU A 137 8.77 9.48 -19.02
C LEU A 137 8.03 8.14 -19.10
N HIS A 138 8.67 7.09 -19.63
CA HIS A 138 8.07 5.76 -19.71
C HIS A 138 7.80 5.15 -18.33
N ASN A 139 8.70 5.35 -17.36
CA ASN A 139 8.54 4.77 -16.02
C ASN A 139 7.25 5.23 -15.29
N PRO A 140 6.96 6.53 -15.13
CA PRO A 140 5.69 6.98 -14.57
C PRO A 140 4.50 6.65 -15.48
N GLU A 141 4.67 6.60 -16.80
CA GLU A 141 3.59 6.23 -17.72
C GLU A 141 3.13 4.78 -17.55
N ALA A 142 4.07 3.84 -17.44
CA ALA A 142 3.78 2.45 -17.17
C ALA A 142 3.23 2.20 -15.75
N ALA A 143 3.66 3.01 -14.77
CA ALA A 143 3.24 2.88 -13.37
C ALA A 143 1.89 3.56 -13.03
N MET A 144 1.30 4.31 -13.97
CA MET A 144 -0.01 4.94 -13.76
C MET A 144 -1.11 3.87 -13.68
N ALA A 145 -1.70 3.70 -12.49
CA ALA A 145 -2.93 2.91 -12.34
C ALA A 145 -4.15 3.68 -12.88
N GLY A 146 -5.05 3.00 -13.61
CA GLY A 146 -6.29 3.58 -14.14
C GLY A 146 -6.20 3.96 -15.62
N ALA A 147 -7.06 4.88 -16.06
CA ALA A 147 -7.12 5.28 -17.46
C ALA A 147 -5.83 6.02 -17.88
N PRO A 148 -5.20 5.64 -19.00
CA PRO A 148 -3.98 6.28 -19.48
C PRO A 148 -4.23 7.75 -19.83
N LEU A 149 -3.15 8.54 -19.82
CA LEU A 149 -3.19 9.87 -20.43
C LEU A 149 -3.51 9.73 -21.93
N SER A 150 -4.22 10.72 -22.47
CA SER A 150 -4.44 10.79 -23.91
C SER A 150 -3.13 11.12 -24.63
N GLU A 151 -3.00 10.65 -25.87
CA GLU A 151 -1.76 10.85 -26.64
C GLU A 151 -1.47 12.33 -26.89
N ASP A 152 -2.49 13.19 -27.02
CA ASP A 152 -2.30 14.64 -27.13
C ASP A 152 -1.62 15.23 -25.90
N VAL A 153 -1.99 14.78 -24.69
CA VAL A 153 -1.34 15.21 -23.45
C VAL A 153 0.09 14.68 -23.38
N LYS A 154 0.31 13.40 -23.74
CA LYS A 154 1.66 12.81 -23.72
C LYS A 154 2.61 13.50 -24.68
N VAL A 155 2.19 13.73 -25.92
CA VAL A 155 2.97 14.44 -26.95
C VAL A 155 3.25 15.88 -26.52
N THR A 156 2.27 16.57 -25.95
CA THR A 156 2.43 17.95 -25.48
C THR A 156 3.46 18.03 -24.34
N VAL A 157 3.35 17.15 -23.34
CA VAL A 157 4.29 17.06 -22.22
C VAL A 157 5.70 16.74 -22.72
N PHE A 158 5.83 15.76 -23.61
CA PHE A 158 7.12 15.39 -24.18
C PHE A 158 7.75 16.58 -24.90
N THR A 159 7.04 17.16 -25.88
CA THR A 159 7.53 18.24 -26.74
C THR A 159 7.88 19.50 -25.95
N ASP A 160 7.05 19.88 -24.98
CA ASP A 160 7.33 21.04 -24.12
C ASP A 160 8.42 20.76 -23.08
N GLY A 161 8.65 19.49 -22.75
CA GLY A 161 9.70 19.08 -21.83
C GLY A 161 11.07 18.85 -22.47
N VAL A 162 11.14 18.64 -23.78
CA VAL A 162 12.41 18.65 -24.53
C VAL A 162 13.07 20.03 -24.41
N ARG A 163 14.38 20.04 -24.20
CA ARG A 163 15.19 21.26 -24.12
C ARG A 163 15.11 22.01 -25.45
N THR A 164 15.03 23.34 -25.38
CA THR A 164 15.07 24.20 -26.58
C THR A 164 16.30 23.89 -27.42
N GLY A 165 16.09 23.61 -28.71
CA GLY A 165 17.13 23.21 -29.64
C GLY A 165 16.55 22.59 -30.90
N PRO A 166 17.41 22.08 -31.80
CA PRO A 166 17.00 21.53 -33.09
C PRO A 166 15.94 20.43 -32.97
N VAL A 167 16.08 19.55 -31.98
CA VAL A 167 15.14 18.46 -31.70
C VAL A 167 13.73 18.99 -31.42
N ARG A 168 13.60 19.97 -30.52
CA ARG A 168 12.30 20.56 -30.18
C ARG A 168 11.68 21.27 -31.39
N THR A 169 12.48 21.99 -32.16
CA THR A 169 12.03 22.65 -33.39
C THR A 169 11.49 21.65 -34.42
N ASP A 170 12.18 20.51 -34.56
CA ASP A 170 11.77 19.47 -35.48
C ASP A 170 10.47 18.77 -35.04
N LEU A 171 10.32 18.49 -33.75
CA LEU A 171 9.08 17.96 -33.17
C LEU A 171 7.88 18.88 -33.46
N PHE A 172 8.03 20.21 -33.27
CA PHE A 172 6.97 21.17 -33.60
C PHE A 172 6.62 21.20 -35.09
N ARG A 173 7.61 21.03 -35.96
CA ARG A 173 7.38 20.98 -37.42
C ARG A 173 6.62 19.71 -37.82
N ARG A 174 7.00 18.56 -37.25
CA ARG A 174 6.44 17.25 -37.62
C ARG A 174 5.06 17.00 -37.04
N GLN A 175 4.74 17.58 -35.88
CA GLN A 175 3.48 17.37 -35.16
C GLN A 175 3.14 15.87 -34.99
N PRO A 176 3.99 15.12 -34.25
CA PRO A 176 3.76 13.70 -34.03
C PRO A 176 2.40 13.45 -33.35
N LYS A 177 1.73 12.35 -33.74
CA LYS A 177 0.40 12.00 -33.23
C LYS A 177 0.44 11.14 -31.96
N THR A 178 1.59 10.51 -31.68
CA THR A 178 1.77 9.63 -30.52
C THR A 178 3.10 9.88 -29.85
N PHE A 179 3.18 9.55 -28.56
CA PHE A 179 4.40 9.68 -27.77
C PHE A 179 5.54 8.81 -28.33
N ASN A 180 5.26 7.56 -28.67
CA ASN A 180 6.29 6.65 -29.21
C ASN A 180 6.85 7.17 -30.56
N ALA A 181 5.99 7.65 -31.46
CA ALA A 181 6.46 8.23 -32.73
C ALA A 181 7.32 9.47 -32.52
N SER A 182 7.09 10.22 -31.43
CA SER A 182 7.95 11.36 -31.07
C SER A 182 9.30 10.96 -30.47
N ALA A 183 9.42 9.75 -29.92
CA ALA A 183 10.60 9.26 -29.21
C ALA A 183 11.51 8.36 -30.07
N GLU A 184 10.94 7.52 -30.95
CA GLU A 184 11.68 6.57 -31.80
C GLU A 184 12.60 7.25 -32.81
N ASP A 185 12.22 8.43 -33.31
CA ASP A 185 12.98 9.17 -34.33
C ASP A 185 14.16 9.98 -33.78
N LEU A 186 14.41 9.89 -32.48
CA LEU A 186 15.38 10.72 -31.75
C LEU A 186 16.54 9.92 -31.14
N GLN A 187 16.58 8.61 -31.40
CA GLN A 187 17.71 7.71 -31.11
C GLN A 187 18.68 7.67 -32.29
#